data_AF-A0A7C3XNL0-F1
#
_entry.id   AF-A0A7C3XNL0-F1
#
_cell.length_a   1.000
_cell.length_b   1.000
_cell.length_c   1.000
_cell.angle_alpha   90.00
_cell.angle_beta   90.00
_cell.angle_gamma   90.00
#
_symmetry.space_group_name_H-M   'P 1'
#
loop_
_entity.id
_entity.type
_entity.pdbx_description
1 polymer ?
#
loop_
_entity_poly.entity_id
_entity_poly.type
_entity_poly.pdbx_seq_one_letter_code
_entity_poly.pdbx_strand_id
1 'polypeptide(L)'
;MLFHTWAFAAFFAVFYPAYVLAGNTRARLPLLVAASYFFYGCFNPWYVPLMAYATAVDYLAIWAMSATRWRRTFLAVSIVNNLSLLGVFKYARFACETFAALAGAAGLHVPALEPAWMLPVGLSFYTFQSLGYAIDCYRGRVQREANPLRHAAYVALFPQLVAGPIVRAADLLPQLARPPAITAAHLAGGLSLFVTGLFKKVALADYLALYVDSVYAAPQRWSAPALILATAAFGWQIYFDFSGYSDMARGIARAMGIELMRNFDRPYLAAGLGEFWNRWHISLSTWFRDYVYIPLGGNRRSWLITHRNMWLTMLLSGLWHGAAWKFALWGAVHAAARSLTRQLERSPRYVRRVPRAMRCAMVFAVVSVGWVFFRAADAYDALLIVGRIFTGPWADPRFPLMAGAMIVAVWAFEAMAESRWRSVLERAPVKVVLMAAMIIYLALVPGGGVRPFIYFQF
;
A
#
# COMPACT_ATOMS: atom_id res chain seq x y z
N MET A 1 -5.00 16.27 -3.82
CA MET A 1 -6.46 16.06 -3.68
C MET A 1 -6.73 14.63 -3.20
N LEU A 2 -7.35 14.43 -2.03
CA LEU A 2 -7.57 13.11 -1.40
C LEU A 2 -8.98 12.59 -1.69
N PHE A 3 -9.19 11.26 -1.77
CA PHE A 3 -10.52 10.71 -2.14
C PHE A 3 -11.62 11.02 -1.13
N HIS A 4 -11.28 11.17 0.15
CA HIS A 4 -12.21 11.49 1.23
C HIS A 4 -12.43 13.00 1.43
N THR A 5 -12.12 13.86 0.44
CA THR A 5 -12.33 15.31 0.53
C THR A 5 -13.38 15.83 -0.45
N TRP A 6 -14.01 16.96 -0.08
CA TRP A 6 -14.96 17.68 -0.94
C TRP A 6 -14.37 18.11 -2.28
N ALA A 7 -13.08 18.47 -2.31
CA ALA A 7 -12.38 18.79 -3.55
C ALA A 7 -12.40 17.61 -4.54
N PHE A 8 -12.16 16.38 -4.05
CA PHE A 8 -12.25 15.20 -4.90
C PHE A 8 -13.69 14.91 -5.33
N ALA A 9 -14.66 15.05 -4.42
CA ALA A 9 -16.07 14.87 -4.75
C ALA A 9 -16.52 15.82 -5.88
N ALA A 10 -16.12 17.10 -5.82
CA ALA A 10 -16.38 18.09 -6.86
C ALA A 10 -15.69 17.73 -8.19
N PHE A 11 -14.41 17.36 -8.14
CA PHE A 11 -13.67 16.88 -9.31
C PHE A 11 -14.37 15.68 -9.97
N PHE A 12 -14.75 14.67 -9.19
CA PHE A 12 -15.38 13.45 -9.70
C PHE A 12 -16.80 13.71 -10.22
N ALA A 13 -17.56 14.61 -9.59
CA ALA A 13 -18.89 15.02 -10.04
C ALA A 13 -18.88 15.68 -11.42
N VAL A 14 -17.79 16.36 -11.78
CA VAL A 14 -17.60 16.93 -13.14
C VAL A 14 -17.00 15.89 -14.09
N PHE A 15 -15.96 15.19 -13.66
CA PHE A 15 -15.24 14.22 -14.49
C PHE A 15 -16.11 13.04 -14.92
N TYR A 16 -16.88 12.44 -13.99
CA TYR A 16 -17.58 11.19 -14.26
C TYR A 16 -18.67 11.33 -15.34
N PRO A 17 -19.57 12.34 -15.30
CA PRO A 17 -20.51 12.56 -16.39
C PRO A 17 -19.81 12.82 -17.73
N ALA A 18 -18.75 13.63 -17.75
CA ALA A 18 -17.97 13.88 -18.97
C ALA A 18 -17.34 12.58 -19.52
N TYR A 19 -16.85 11.71 -18.64
CA TYR A 19 -16.29 10.40 -18.99
C TYR A 19 -17.34 9.45 -19.55
N VAL A 20 -18.54 9.42 -18.97
CA VAL A 20 -19.68 8.62 -19.46
C VAL A 20 -20.17 9.13 -20.81
N LEU A 21 -20.34 10.45 -20.96
CA LEU A 21 -20.75 11.10 -22.22
C LEU A 21 -19.71 10.90 -23.34
N ALA A 22 -18.43 10.93 -23.01
CA ALA A 22 -17.37 10.59 -23.95
C ALA A 22 -17.46 9.12 -24.43
N GLY A 23 -18.05 8.21 -23.65
CA GLY A 23 -18.49 6.88 -24.08
C GLY A 23 -17.47 6.08 -24.89
N ASN A 24 -17.77 5.84 -26.17
CA ASN A 24 -16.89 5.13 -27.12
C ASN A 24 -16.14 6.08 -28.07
N THR A 25 -16.22 7.40 -27.84
CA THR A 25 -15.55 8.39 -28.67
C THR A 25 -14.04 8.39 -28.46
N ARG A 26 -13.30 8.93 -29.42
CA ARG A 26 -11.84 9.12 -29.31
C ARG A 26 -11.44 10.10 -28.20
N ALA A 27 -12.37 10.91 -27.69
CA ALA A 27 -12.12 11.91 -26.64
C ALA A 27 -11.98 11.30 -25.23
N ARG A 28 -12.49 10.08 -25.01
CA ARG A 28 -12.47 9.43 -23.69
C ARG A 28 -11.06 9.24 -23.12
N LEU A 29 -10.12 8.79 -23.96
CA LEU A 29 -8.75 8.53 -23.52
C LEU A 29 -7.99 9.83 -23.20
N PRO A 30 -7.97 10.86 -24.07
CA PRO A 30 -7.46 12.18 -23.73
C PRO A 30 -8.09 12.77 -22.46
N LEU A 31 -9.41 12.66 -22.29
CA LEU A 31 -10.10 13.13 -21.07
C LEU A 31 -9.59 12.41 -19.82
N LEU A 32 -9.44 11.09 -19.88
CA LEU A 32 -8.91 10.30 -18.76
C LEU A 32 -7.46 10.69 -18.40
N VAL A 33 -6.61 10.90 -19.41
CA VAL A 33 -5.22 11.35 -19.22
C VAL A 33 -5.21 12.75 -18.62
N ALA A 34 -5.93 13.70 -19.20
CA ALA A 34 -5.98 15.08 -18.72
C ALA A 34 -6.50 15.16 -17.29
N ALA A 35 -7.59 14.46 -16.97
CA ALA A 35 -8.12 14.39 -15.61
C ALA A 35 -7.13 13.75 -14.63
N SER A 36 -6.38 12.75 -15.08
CA SER A 36 -5.37 12.08 -14.25
C SER A 36 -4.17 12.96 -13.92
N TYR A 37 -3.65 13.67 -14.92
CA TYR A 37 -2.57 14.63 -14.73
C TYR A 37 -3.02 15.85 -13.93
N PHE A 38 -4.25 16.34 -14.12
CA PHE A 38 -4.84 17.40 -13.30
C PHE A 38 -4.94 16.96 -11.83
N PHE A 39 -5.52 15.79 -11.57
CA PHE A 39 -5.62 15.22 -10.23
C PHE A 39 -4.26 15.15 -9.53
N TYR A 40 -3.23 14.73 -10.27
CA TYR A 40 -1.86 14.64 -9.77
C TYR A 40 -1.24 16.02 -9.51
N GLY A 41 -1.42 16.95 -10.44
CA GLY A 41 -0.96 18.35 -10.32
C GLY A 41 -1.59 19.09 -9.15
N CYS A 42 -2.79 18.71 -8.69
CA CYS A 42 -3.40 19.24 -7.48
C CYS A 42 -2.64 18.91 -6.17
N PHE A 43 -1.65 18.01 -6.20
CA PHE A 43 -0.70 17.85 -5.08
C PHE A 43 0.46 18.84 -5.22
N ASN A 44 1.08 18.88 -6.39
CA ASN A 44 2.07 19.88 -6.76
C ASN A 44 2.22 19.88 -8.30
N PRO A 45 2.07 21.03 -8.98
CA PRO A 45 2.22 21.12 -10.44
C PRO A 45 3.57 20.62 -10.96
N TRP A 46 4.65 20.75 -10.17
CA TRP A 46 6.00 20.30 -10.56
C TRP A 46 6.13 18.77 -10.62
N TYR A 47 5.20 18.02 -10.04
CA TYR A 47 5.22 16.56 -10.15
C TYR A 47 4.78 16.08 -11.54
N VAL A 48 3.96 16.87 -12.25
CA VAL A 48 3.45 16.51 -13.58
C VAL A 48 4.57 16.36 -14.62
N PRO A 49 5.50 17.32 -14.79
CA PRO A 49 6.64 17.15 -15.69
C PRO A 49 7.49 15.92 -15.37
N LEU A 50 7.70 15.62 -14.08
CA LEU A 50 8.47 14.46 -13.65
C LEU A 50 7.80 13.13 -14.06
N MET A 51 6.49 13.01 -13.85
CA MET A 51 5.74 11.82 -14.25
C MET A 51 5.66 11.69 -15.77
N ALA A 52 5.47 12.81 -16.49
CA ALA A 52 5.50 12.83 -17.96
C ALA A 52 6.87 12.39 -18.49
N TYR A 53 7.97 12.86 -17.89
CA TYR A 53 9.32 12.44 -18.21
C TYR A 53 9.51 10.94 -18.01
N ALA A 54 9.17 10.40 -16.83
CA ALA A 54 9.30 8.97 -16.54
C ALA A 54 8.50 8.12 -17.53
N THR A 55 7.25 8.52 -17.80
CA THR A 55 6.34 7.87 -18.76
C THR A 55 6.93 7.88 -20.17
N ALA A 56 7.47 9.01 -20.63
CA ALA A 56 8.03 9.15 -21.97
C ALA A 56 9.29 8.30 -22.14
N VAL A 57 10.21 8.32 -21.17
CA VAL A 57 11.43 7.52 -21.21
C VAL A 57 11.10 6.02 -21.25
N ASP A 58 10.18 5.55 -20.41
CA ASP A 58 9.78 4.14 -20.41
C ASP A 58 9.05 3.74 -21.69
N TYR A 59 8.17 4.60 -22.21
CA TYR A 59 7.51 4.37 -23.49
C TYR A 59 8.52 4.18 -24.63
N LEU A 60 9.48 5.11 -24.74
CA LEU A 60 10.51 5.07 -25.78
C LEU A 60 11.46 3.89 -25.60
N ALA A 61 11.85 3.56 -24.36
CA ALA A 61 12.68 2.41 -24.06
C ALA A 61 11.98 1.10 -24.44
N ILE A 62 10.71 0.92 -24.10
CA ILE A 62 9.92 -0.27 -24.45
C ILE A 62 9.73 -0.36 -25.98
N TRP A 63 9.47 0.77 -26.63
CA TRP A 63 9.33 0.83 -28.08
C TRP A 63 10.65 0.42 -28.77
N ALA A 64 11.78 1.01 -28.38
CA ALA A 64 13.08 0.70 -28.96
C ALA A 64 13.56 -0.73 -28.63
N MET A 65 13.20 -1.25 -27.45
CA MET A 65 13.41 -2.65 -27.08
C MET A 65 12.68 -3.61 -28.02
N SER A 66 11.53 -3.23 -28.56
CA SER A 66 10.79 -4.07 -29.51
C SER A 66 11.30 -3.98 -30.96
N ALA A 67 11.95 -2.88 -31.32
CA ALA A 67 12.40 -2.60 -32.68
C ALA A 67 13.86 -3.00 -32.95
N THR A 68 14.63 -3.36 -31.91
CA THR A 68 16.07 -3.57 -32.03
C THR A 68 16.54 -4.86 -31.35
N ARG A 69 17.74 -5.34 -31.75
CA ARG A 69 18.42 -6.45 -31.06
C ARG A 69 18.96 -6.08 -29.67
N TRP A 70 19.04 -4.79 -29.35
CA TRP A 70 19.63 -4.25 -28.11
C TRP A 70 18.64 -4.23 -26.94
N ARG A 71 17.83 -5.29 -26.82
CA ARG A 71 16.72 -5.38 -25.85
C ARG A 71 17.19 -5.17 -24.40
N ARG A 72 18.37 -5.70 -24.07
CA ARG A 72 18.98 -5.58 -22.74
C ARG A 72 19.38 -4.13 -22.41
N THR A 73 19.89 -3.39 -23.39
CA THR A 73 20.30 -2.00 -23.21
C THR A 73 19.09 -1.13 -22.90
N PHE A 74 18.01 -1.24 -23.67
CA PHE A 74 16.80 -0.45 -23.42
C PHE A 74 16.08 -0.85 -22.13
N LEU A 75 16.14 -2.13 -21.74
CA LEU A 75 15.69 -2.54 -20.40
C LEU A 75 16.53 -1.86 -19.32
N ALA A 76 17.86 -1.85 -19.47
CA ALA A 76 18.76 -1.19 -18.53
C ALA A 76 18.49 0.32 -18.45
N VAL A 77 18.22 1.00 -19.57
CA VAL A 77 17.81 2.42 -19.59
C VAL A 77 16.56 2.65 -18.75
N SER A 78 15.50 1.85 -18.96
CA SER A 78 14.27 1.95 -18.17
C SER A 78 14.51 1.70 -16.68
N ILE A 79 15.27 0.66 -16.34
CA ILE A 79 15.59 0.31 -14.95
C ILE A 79 16.41 1.42 -14.28
N VAL A 80 17.51 1.84 -14.92
CA VAL A 80 18.41 2.88 -14.38
C VAL A 80 17.66 4.19 -14.23
N ASN A 81 16.87 4.61 -15.22
CA ASN A 81 16.08 5.83 -15.13
C ASN A 81 15.14 5.82 -13.91
N ASN A 82 14.32 4.76 -13.80
CA ASN A 82 13.35 4.61 -12.71
C ASN A 82 14.02 4.55 -11.33
N LEU A 83 15.11 3.77 -11.20
CA LEU A 83 15.84 3.66 -9.93
C LEU A 83 16.61 4.93 -9.59
N SER A 84 17.12 5.68 -10.58
CA SER A 84 17.74 6.99 -10.37
C SER A 84 16.73 8.03 -9.89
N LEU A 85 15.51 8.06 -10.46
CA LEU A 85 14.44 8.93 -9.96
C LEU A 85 14.10 8.61 -8.50
N LEU A 86 13.97 7.33 -8.13
CA LEU A 86 13.82 6.95 -6.73
C LEU A 86 15.04 7.33 -5.89
N GLY A 87 16.25 7.08 -6.38
CA GLY A 87 17.50 7.42 -5.70
C GLY A 87 17.57 8.90 -5.33
N VAL A 88 17.32 9.78 -6.29
CA VAL A 88 17.38 11.24 -6.12
C VAL A 88 16.22 11.75 -5.25
N PHE A 89 14.97 11.43 -5.60
CA PHE A 89 13.82 12.04 -4.95
C PHE A 89 13.43 11.40 -3.62
N LYS A 90 13.78 10.13 -3.40
CA LYS A 90 13.40 9.39 -2.18
C LYS A 90 14.57 9.11 -1.26
N TYR A 91 15.71 8.68 -1.79
CA TYR A 91 16.80 8.15 -0.95
C TYR A 91 17.99 9.11 -0.76
N ALA A 92 18.05 10.23 -1.49
CA ALA A 92 19.19 11.16 -1.41
C ALA A 92 19.39 11.71 0.01
N ARG A 93 18.30 12.14 0.67
CA ARG A 93 18.36 12.64 2.05
C ARG A 93 18.89 11.57 3.01
N PHE A 94 18.30 10.38 2.96
CA PHE A 94 18.74 9.24 3.77
C PHE A 94 20.22 8.89 3.56
N ALA A 95 20.70 8.93 2.32
CA ALA A 95 22.10 8.68 1.99
C ALA A 95 23.02 9.77 2.57
N CYS A 96 22.65 11.05 2.45
CA CYS A 96 23.40 12.17 3.03
C CYS A 96 23.45 12.11 4.56
N GLU A 97 22.31 11.87 5.22
CA GLU A 97 22.22 11.72 6.68
C GLU A 97 23.08 10.55 7.17
N THR A 98 22.99 9.40 6.49
CA THR A 98 23.80 8.21 6.83
C THR A 98 25.29 8.48 6.63
N PHE A 99 25.68 9.14 5.53
CA PHE A 99 27.08 9.50 5.27
C PHE A 99 27.61 10.48 6.33
N ALA A 100 26.85 11.52 6.65
CA ALA A 100 27.22 12.49 7.68
C ALA A 100 27.38 11.84 9.06
N ALA A 101 26.47 10.91 9.42
CA ALA A 101 26.58 10.15 10.67
C ALA A 101 27.83 9.26 10.71
N LEU A 102 28.16 8.57 9.62
CA LEU A 102 29.36 7.74 9.52
C LEU A 102 30.65 8.57 9.53
N ALA A 103 30.66 9.71 8.83
CA ALA A 103 31.79 10.64 8.82
C ALA A 103 32.02 11.24 10.22
N GLY A 104 30.94 11.66 10.89
CA GLY A 104 31.00 12.15 12.27
C GLY A 104 31.51 11.08 13.25
N ALA A 105 31.09 9.82 13.10
CA ALA A 105 31.63 8.70 13.87
C ALA A 105 33.13 8.44 13.59
N ALA A 106 33.62 8.82 12.41
CA ALA A 106 35.04 8.79 12.05
C ALA A 106 35.79 10.08 12.43
N GLY A 107 35.16 11.03 13.12
CA GLY A 107 35.75 12.31 13.52
C GLY A 107 35.81 13.38 12.42
N LEU A 108 35.17 13.15 11.26
CA LEU A 108 35.09 14.10 10.16
C LEU A 108 33.81 14.93 10.26
N HIS A 109 33.95 16.25 10.21
CA HIS A 109 32.79 17.15 10.16
C HIS A 109 32.41 17.42 8.69
N VAL A 110 31.34 16.77 8.24
CA VAL A 110 30.77 16.98 6.91
C VAL A 110 29.52 17.84 7.06
N PRO A 111 29.39 18.98 6.34
CA PRO A 111 28.17 19.77 6.35
C PRO A 111 26.97 18.90 5.94
N ALA A 112 25.84 19.07 6.64
CA ALA A 112 24.61 18.38 6.28
C ALA A 112 24.16 18.82 4.88
N LEU A 113 24.30 17.93 3.90
CA LEU A 113 23.73 18.12 2.57
C LEU A 113 22.27 17.67 2.64
N GLU A 114 21.36 18.61 2.75
CA GLU A 114 19.93 18.32 2.72
C GLU A 114 19.34 18.68 1.36
N PRO A 115 18.87 17.69 0.58
CA PRO A 115 18.11 17.97 -0.61
C PRO A 115 16.86 18.80 -0.28
N ALA A 116 16.73 19.95 -0.96
CA ALA A 116 15.64 20.91 -0.74
C ALA A 116 14.32 20.52 -1.43
N TRP A 117 14.30 19.44 -2.22
CA TRP A 117 13.08 19.00 -2.91
C TRP A 117 12.20 18.10 -2.03
N MET A 118 10.89 18.19 -2.23
CA MET A 118 9.91 17.32 -1.60
C MET A 118 9.74 16.03 -2.40
N LEU A 119 9.53 14.91 -1.71
CA LEU A 119 9.22 13.62 -2.34
C LEU A 119 7.91 13.73 -3.14
N PRO A 120 7.94 13.48 -4.46
CA PRO A 120 6.71 13.45 -5.26
C PRO A 120 5.80 12.31 -4.82
N VAL A 121 4.56 12.65 -4.47
CA VAL A 121 3.55 11.68 -4.05
C VAL A 121 3.38 10.61 -5.14
N GLY A 122 3.23 9.33 -4.79
CA GLY A 122 3.01 8.28 -5.79
C GLY A 122 4.24 7.87 -6.62
N LEU A 123 5.40 8.55 -6.50
CA LEU A 123 6.65 8.19 -7.21
C LEU A 123 6.99 6.70 -7.10
N SER A 124 6.89 6.16 -5.89
CA SER A 124 7.18 4.74 -5.65
C SER A 124 6.22 3.78 -6.36
N PHE A 125 4.95 4.16 -6.52
CA PHE A 125 3.92 3.32 -7.14
C PHE A 125 4.07 3.29 -8.65
N TYR A 126 4.12 4.45 -9.31
CA TYR A 126 4.24 4.48 -10.77
C TYR A 126 5.60 3.99 -11.24
N THR A 127 6.69 4.18 -10.47
CA THR A 127 7.99 3.58 -10.79
C THR A 127 7.91 2.05 -10.79
N PHE A 128 7.25 1.44 -9.81
CA PHE A 128 7.11 -0.03 -9.77
C PHE A 128 6.25 -0.55 -10.92
N GLN A 129 5.20 0.19 -11.27
CA GLN A 129 4.34 -0.12 -12.40
C GLN A 129 5.08 -0.04 -13.74
N SER A 130 5.88 1.01 -13.93
CA SER A 130 6.76 1.20 -15.08
C SER A 130 7.81 0.10 -15.21
N LEU A 131 8.56 -0.17 -14.14
CA LEU A 131 9.57 -1.23 -14.08
C LEU A 131 8.95 -2.60 -14.40
N GLY A 132 7.82 -2.93 -13.78
CA GLY A 132 7.13 -4.19 -14.01
C GLY A 132 6.75 -4.38 -15.48
N TYR A 133 6.21 -3.33 -16.11
CA TYR A 133 5.84 -3.36 -17.52
C TYR A 133 7.06 -3.51 -18.46
N ALA A 134 8.13 -2.74 -18.24
CA ALA A 134 9.36 -2.87 -19.02
C ALA A 134 9.99 -4.27 -18.90
N ILE A 135 10.02 -4.84 -17.70
CA ILE A 135 10.52 -6.18 -17.43
C ILE A 135 9.64 -7.24 -18.12
N ASP A 136 8.32 -7.11 -18.07
CA ASP A 136 7.42 -8.09 -18.69
C ASP A 136 7.43 -8.02 -20.23
N CYS A 137 7.59 -6.83 -20.82
CA CYS A 137 7.87 -6.65 -22.25
C CYS A 137 9.20 -7.31 -22.65
N TYR A 138 10.26 -7.11 -21.85
CA TYR A 138 11.55 -7.76 -22.08
C TYR A 138 11.42 -9.30 -22.03
N ARG A 139 10.66 -9.82 -21.07
CA ARG A 139 10.38 -11.27 -20.92
C ARG A 139 9.39 -11.82 -21.95
N GLY A 140 8.80 -10.97 -22.80
CA GLY A 140 7.81 -11.38 -23.80
C GLY A 140 6.46 -11.83 -23.21
N ARG A 141 6.16 -11.45 -21.96
CA ARG A 141 4.89 -11.78 -21.29
C ARG A 141 3.75 -10.83 -21.65
N VAL A 142 4.11 -9.59 -21.96
CA VAL A 142 3.18 -8.53 -22.35
C VAL A 142 3.69 -7.91 -23.63
N GLN A 143 2.77 -7.60 -24.54
CA GLN A 143 3.09 -6.91 -25.80
C GLN A 143 3.25 -5.41 -25.54
N ARG A 144 4.06 -4.74 -26.38
CA ARG A 144 4.19 -3.29 -26.32
C ARG A 144 2.85 -2.60 -26.64
N GLU A 145 2.56 -1.56 -25.89
CA GLU A 145 1.48 -0.63 -26.18
C GLU A 145 1.95 0.37 -27.24
N ALA A 146 1.20 0.47 -28.34
CA ALA A 146 1.54 1.33 -29.48
C ALA A 146 0.99 2.76 -29.34
N ASN A 147 -0.02 2.95 -28.48
CA ASN A 147 -0.63 4.26 -28.26
C ASN A 147 0.01 4.97 -27.04
N PRO A 148 0.72 6.10 -27.24
CA PRO A 148 1.39 6.80 -26.14
C PRO A 148 0.40 7.34 -25.10
N LEU A 149 -0.82 7.75 -25.49
CA LEU A 149 -1.85 8.18 -24.55
C LEU A 149 -2.36 7.03 -23.70
N ARG A 150 -2.43 5.81 -24.25
CA ARG A 150 -2.86 4.64 -23.47
C ARG A 150 -1.78 4.21 -22.48
N HIS A 151 -0.51 4.31 -22.89
CA HIS A 151 0.60 4.11 -21.98
C HIS A 151 0.61 5.17 -20.86
N ALA A 152 0.39 6.44 -21.19
CA ALA A 152 0.27 7.50 -20.20
C ALA A 152 -0.93 7.28 -19.26
N ALA A 153 -2.08 6.87 -19.79
CA ALA A 153 -3.24 6.52 -18.98
C ALA A 153 -2.96 5.33 -18.05
N TYR A 154 -2.22 4.32 -18.50
CA TYR A 154 -1.78 3.21 -17.66
C TYR A 154 -0.97 3.73 -16.46
N VAL A 155 0.07 4.53 -16.70
CA VAL A 155 0.92 5.05 -15.62
C VAL A 155 0.16 6.02 -14.69
N ALA A 156 -0.61 6.95 -15.27
CA ALA A 156 -1.17 8.09 -14.53
C ALA A 156 -2.56 7.86 -13.94
N LEU A 157 -3.24 6.73 -14.21
CA LEU A 157 -4.64 6.50 -13.85
C LEU A 157 -4.96 6.93 -12.40
N PHE A 158 -5.69 8.05 -12.25
CA PHE A 158 -5.83 8.70 -10.93
C PHE A 158 -6.44 7.83 -9.82
N PRO A 159 -7.37 6.87 -10.08
CA PRO A 159 -7.82 5.95 -9.04
C PRO A 159 -6.67 5.19 -8.37
N GLN A 160 -5.60 4.86 -9.10
CA GLN A 160 -4.48 4.08 -8.54
C GLN A 160 -3.24 4.90 -8.19
N LEU A 161 -3.02 6.05 -8.85
CA LEU A 161 -1.72 6.73 -8.93
C LEU A 161 -1.03 6.99 -7.58
N VAL A 162 -1.82 7.32 -6.57
CA VAL A 162 -1.32 7.85 -5.31
C VAL A 162 -1.19 6.78 -4.23
N ALA A 163 -2.13 5.84 -4.18
CA ALA A 163 -2.26 4.85 -3.10
C ALA A 163 -3.13 3.64 -3.48
N GLY A 164 -3.45 3.44 -4.76
CA GLY A 164 -4.18 2.26 -5.18
C GLY A 164 -3.28 1.04 -5.34
N PRO A 165 -3.85 -0.11 -5.75
CA PRO A 165 -3.07 -1.30 -6.04
C PRO A 165 -1.99 -1.02 -7.11
N ILE A 166 -0.82 -1.63 -6.97
CA ILE A 166 0.21 -1.63 -8.03
C ILE A 166 -0.25 -2.56 -9.15
N VAL A 167 -0.87 -2.00 -10.17
CA VAL A 167 -1.51 -2.78 -11.25
C VAL A 167 -0.49 -3.26 -12.27
N ARG A 168 -0.80 -4.40 -12.90
CA ARG A 168 0.00 -5.00 -13.98
C ARG A 168 -0.48 -4.55 -15.34
N ALA A 169 0.47 -4.34 -16.24
CA ALA A 169 0.19 -4.01 -17.64
C ALA A 169 -0.70 -5.05 -18.33
N ALA A 170 -0.49 -6.33 -18.04
CA ALA A 170 -1.30 -7.44 -18.56
C ALA A 170 -2.79 -7.31 -18.20
N ASP A 171 -3.11 -6.70 -17.07
CA ASP A 171 -4.48 -6.58 -16.56
C ASP A 171 -5.14 -5.27 -17.01
N LEU A 172 -4.42 -4.14 -16.95
CA LEU A 172 -5.00 -2.81 -17.17
C LEU A 172 -4.96 -2.34 -18.62
N LEU A 173 -3.88 -2.60 -19.38
CA LEU A 173 -3.80 -2.12 -20.76
C LEU A 173 -4.93 -2.66 -21.65
N PRO A 174 -5.34 -3.95 -21.55
CA PRO A 174 -6.49 -4.44 -22.31
C PRO A 174 -7.80 -3.72 -21.97
N GLN A 175 -8.00 -3.35 -20.69
CA GLN A 175 -9.18 -2.62 -20.23
C GLN A 175 -9.19 -1.16 -20.70
N LEU A 176 -8.02 -0.55 -20.92
CA LEU A 176 -7.90 0.80 -21.49
C LEU A 176 -7.97 0.81 -23.03
N ALA A 177 -7.75 -0.35 -23.67
CA ALA A 177 -7.77 -0.48 -25.12
C ALA A 177 -9.18 -0.54 -25.71
N ARG A 178 -10.14 -1.05 -24.94
CA ARG A 178 -11.55 -1.12 -25.32
C ARG A 178 -12.35 -0.30 -24.32
N PRO A 179 -13.29 0.56 -24.76
CA PRO A 179 -14.13 1.29 -23.83
C PRO A 179 -14.95 0.29 -22.99
N PRO A 180 -14.79 0.24 -21.64
CA PRO A 180 -15.56 -0.68 -20.83
C PRO A 180 -17.04 -0.29 -20.80
N ALA A 181 -17.89 -1.30 -20.73
CA ALA A 181 -19.33 -1.14 -20.57
C ALA A 181 -19.63 -0.65 -19.14
N ILE A 182 -20.24 0.53 -19.03
CA ILE A 182 -20.66 1.10 -17.76
C ILE A 182 -22.12 0.71 -17.53
N THR A 183 -22.38 -0.12 -16.52
CA THR A 183 -23.74 -0.58 -16.18
C THR A 183 -24.13 -0.09 -14.79
N ALA A 184 -25.43 -0.11 -14.47
CA ALA A 184 -25.91 0.20 -13.14
C ALA A 184 -25.26 -0.67 -12.04
N ALA A 185 -24.92 -1.93 -12.37
CA ALA A 185 -24.22 -2.82 -11.45
C ALA A 185 -22.77 -2.37 -11.17
N HIS A 186 -22.06 -1.85 -12.18
CA HIS A 186 -20.72 -1.26 -12.01
C HIS A 186 -20.77 -0.03 -11.12
N LEU A 187 -21.73 0.86 -11.36
CA LEU A 187 -21.91 2.07 -10.54
C LEU A 187 -22.29 1.72 -9.10
N ALA A 188 -23.30 0.87 -8.89
CA ALA A 188 -23.73 0.46 -7.55
C ALA A 188 -22.62 -0.27 -6.78
N GLY A 189 -21.92 -1.20 -7.44
CA GLY A 189 -20.78 -1.91 -6.87
C GLY A 189 -19.60 -0.99 -6.56
N GLY A 190 -19.33 0.00 -7.43
CA GLY A 190 -18.31 1.01 -7.24
C GLY A 190 -18.59 1.93 -6.06
N LEU A 191 -19.81 2.45 -5.96
CA LEU A 191 -20.27 3.28 -4.84
C LEU A 191 -20.24 2.50 -3.51
N SER A 192 -20.68 1.25 -3.52
CA SER A 192 -20.62 0.39 -2.32
C SER A 192 -19.19 0.19 -1.83
N LEU A 193 -18.23 -0.03 -2.73
CA LEU A 193 -16.81 -0.12 -2.37
C LEU A 193 -16.28 1.22 -1.86
N PHE A 194 -16.66 2.32 -2.51
CA PHE A 194 -16.23 3.66 -2.10
C PHE A 194 -16.72 4.01 -0.69
N VAL A 195 -18.00 3.80 -0.38
CA VAL A 195 -18.56 4.05 0.96
C VAL A 195 -17.91 3.16 2.02
N THR A 196 -17.69 1.87 1.71
CA THR A 196 -16.97 0.96 2.61
C THR A 196 -15.55 1.47 2.89
N GLY A 197 -14.85 1.93 1.85
CA GLY A 197 -13.50 2.46 1.99
C GLY A 197 -13.46 3.77 2.78
N LEU A 198 -14.42 4.66 2.53
CA LEU A 198 -14.59 5.92 3.26
C LEU A 198 -14.88 5.68 4.74
N PHE A 199 -15.76 4.72 5.07
CA PHE A 199 -16.02 4.32 6.45
C PHE A 199 -14.76 3.79 7.13
N LYS A 200 -14.00 2.90 6.48
CA LYS A 200 -12.73 2.41 7.04
C LYS A 200 -11.74 3.54 7.32
N LYS A 201 -11.60 4.49 6.40
CA LYS A 201 -10.69 5.63 6.57
C LYS A 201 -11.15 6.55 7.71
N VAL A 202 -12.37 7.09 7.61
CA VAL A 202 -12.84 8.18 8.47
C VAL A 202 -13.36 7.68 9.81
N ALA A 203 -14.13 6.60 9.83
CA ALA A 203 -14.74 6.09 11.06
C ALA A 203 -13.77 5.25 11.90
N LEU A 204 -12.94 4.43 11.25
CA LEU A 204 -12.08 3.48 11.94
C LEU A 204 -10.64 3.99 12.07
N ALA A 205 -9.96 4.25 10.95
CA ALA A 205 -8.53 4.58 10.98
C ALA A 205 -8.27 5.92 11.67
N ASP A 206 -9.00 6.97 11.29
CA ASP A 206 -8.81 8.32 11.85
C ASP A 206 -9.20 8.38 13.34
N TYR A 207 -10.16 7.56 13.77
CA TYR A 207 -10.51 7.43 15.19
C TYR A 207 -9.41 6.72 16.00
N LEU A 208 -8.88 5.59 15.50
CA LEU A 208 -7.76 4.89 16.13
C LEU A 208 -6.51 5.77 16.22
N ALA A 209 -6.28 6.62 15.22
CA ALA A 209 -5.16 7.54 15.17
C ALA A 209 -5.12 8.50 16.38
N LEU A 210 -6.28 8.88 16.94
CA LEU A 210 -6.33 9.77 18.11
C LEU A 210 -5.57 9.19 19.31
N TYR A 211 -5.74 7.90 19.57
CA TYR A 211 -5.03 7.22 20.65
C TYR A 211 -3.59 6.91 20.23
N VAL A 212 -3.40 6.31 19.05
CA VAL A 212 -2.08 5.88 18.56
C VAL A 212 -1.10 7.06 18.51
N ASP A 213 -1.51 8.19 17.94
CA ASP A 213 -0.64 9.36 17.82
C ASP A 213 -0.24 9.92 19.17
N SER A 214 -1.15 9.94 20.14
CA SER A 214 -0.86 10.41 21.49
C SER A 214 0.17 9.55 22.23
N VAL A 215 0.15 8.23 22.01
CA VAL A 215 1.08 7.29 22.64
C VAL A 215 2.45 7.33 21.95
N TYR A 216 2.47 7.28 20.61
CA TYR A 216 3.72 7.29 19.84
C TYR A 216 4.42 8.66 19.80
N ALA A 217 3.73 9.76 20.12
CA ALA A 217 4.38 11.07 20.24
C ALA A 217 5.21 11.24 21.52
N ALA A 218 4.96 10.44 22.56
CA ALA A 218 5.70 10.51 23.83
C ALA A 218 5.74 9.14 24.54
N PRO A 219 6.33 8.09 23.93
CA PRO A 219 6.30 6.72 24.46
C PRO A 219 6.88 6.57 25.87
N GLN A 220 7.81 7.46 26.27
CA GLN A 220 8.41 7.54 27.60
C GLN A 220 7.40 7.85 28.71
N ARG A 221 6.26 8.49 28.39
CA ARG A 221 5.22 8.88 29.36
C ARG A 221 4.18 7.79 29.61
N TRP A 222 4.17 6.73 28.81
CA TRP A 222 3.12 5.72 28.82
C TRP A 222 3.57 4.40 29.46
N SER A 223 2.59 3.70 30.02
CA SER A 223 2.74 2.38 30.67
C SER A 223 2.89 1.26 29.64
N ALA A 224 3.35 0.08 30.07
CA ALA A 224 3.51 -1.08 29.18
C ALA A 224 2.19 -1.48 28.48
N PRO A 225 1.03 -1.56 29.18
CA PRO A 225 -0.25 -1.85 28.53
C PRO A 225 -0.65 -0.82 27.46
N ALA A 226 -0.38 0.47 27.69
CA ALA A 226 -0.69 1.53 26.72
C ALA A 226 0.13 1.36 25.44
N LEU A 227 1.42 1.03 25.56
CA LEU A 227 2.30 0.77 24.42
C LEU A 227 1.84 -0.46 23.63
N ILE A 228 1.48 -1.56 24.30
CA ILE A 228 0.95 -2.78 23.65
C ILE A 228 -0.33 -2.47 22.87
N LEU A 229 -1.29 -1.80 23.51
CA LEU A 229 -2.57 -1.47 22.89
C LEU A 229 -2.41 -0.44 21.77
N ALA A 230 -1.51 0.53 21.91
CA ALA A 230 -1.20 1.48 20.84
C ALA A 230 -0.57 0.79 19.62
N THR A 231 0.35 -0.16 19.82
CA THR A 231 0.92 -0.94 18.72
C THR A 231 -0.11 -1.84 18.04
N ALA A 232 -0.99 -2.50 18.81
CA ALA A 232 -2.08 -3.30 18.26
C ALA A 232 -3.10 -2.43 17.50
N ALA A 233 -3.51 -1.30 18.08
CA ALA A 233 -4.40 -0.33 17.46
C ALA A 233 -3.78 0.28 16.21
N PHE A 234 -2.47 0.55 16.20
CA PHE A 234 -1.76 1.02 15.02
C PHE A 234 -1.83 0.00 13.89
N GLY A 235 -1.69 -1.30 14.16
CA GLY A 235 -1.92 -2.36 13.15
C GLY A 235 -3.28 -2.22 12.48
N TRP A 236 -4.35 -2.12 13.28
CA TRP A 236 -5.70 -1.89 12.76
C TRP A 236 -5.86 -0.55 12.05
N GLN A 237 -5.25 0.52 12.55
CA GLN A 237 -5.23 1.84 11.91
C GLN A 237 -4.62 1.76 10.52
N ILE A 238 -3.39 1.22 10.37
CA ILE A 238 -2.74 1.13 9.05
C ILE A 238 -3.53 0.21 8.11
N TYR A 239 -4.15 -0.85 8.65
CA TYR A 239 -5.02 -1.71 7.86
C TYR A 239 -6.24 -0.97 7.32
N PHE A 240 -6.98 -0.27 8.17
CA PHE A 240 -8.19 0.45 7.79
C PHE A 240 -7.89 1.66 6.90
N ASP A 241 -6.81 2.38 7.17
CA ASP A 241 -6.38 3.52 6.36
C ASP A 241 -6.08 3.08 4.92
N PHE A 242 -5.26 2.03 4.78
CA PHE A 242 -4.79 1.59 3.47
C PHE A 242 -5.80 0.73 2.72
N SER A 243 -6.49 -0.18 3.41
CA SER A 243 -7.58 -0.91 2.77
C SER A 243 -8.75 0.01 2.43
N GLY A 244 -9.02 1.04 3.24
CA GLY A 244 -10.01 2.07 2.96
C GLY A 244 -9.69 2.85 1.69
N TYR A 245 -8.45 3.33 1.57
CA TYR A 245 -7.97 3.99 0.34
C TYR A 245 -8.01 3.06 -0.88
N SER A 246 -7.58 1.81 -0.72
CA SER A 246 -7.62 0.82 -1.80
C SER A 246 -9.05 0.51 -2.25
N ASP A 247 -10.01 0.43 -1.33
CA ASP A 247 -11.42 0.18 -1.65
C ASP A 247 -12.07 1.41 -2.32
N MET A 248 -11.74 2.63 -1.90
CA MET A 248 -12.15 3.86 -2.61
C MET A 248 -11.60 3.90 -4.03
N ALA A 249 -10.30 3.66 -4.21
CA ALA A 249 -9.64 3.56 -5.52
C ALA A 249 -10.33 2.55 -6.44
N ARG A 250 -10.55 1.33 -5.93
CA ARG A 250 -11.26 0.26 -6.66
C ARG A 250 -12.71 0.65 -6.96
N GLY A 251 -13.39 1.33 -6.05
CA GLY A 251 -14.76 1.79 -6.23
C GLY A 251 -14.91 2.81 -7.35
N ILE A 252 -14.03 3.82 -7.38
CA ILE A 252 -13.97 4.84 -8.45
C ILE A 252 -13.69 4.18 -9.79
N ALA A 253 -12.65 3.33 -9.87
CA ALA A 253 -12.29 2.64 -11.10
C ALA A 253 -13.45 1.75 -11.59
N ARG A 254 -14.11 1.03 -10.68
CA ARG A 254 -15.24 0.17 -11.01
C ARG A 254 -16.43 0.94 -11.54
N ALA A 255 -16.73 2.12 -11.00
CA ALA A 255 -17.76 3.01 -11.55
C ALA A 255 -17.45 3.44 -12.99
N MET A 256 -16.17 3.52 -13.36
CA MET A 256 -15.69 3.80 -14.72
C MET A 256 -15.61 2.54 -15.62
N GLY A 257 -15.98 1.36 -15.09
CA GLY A 257 -15.89 0.08 -15.77
C GLY A 257 -14.48 -0.54 -15.79
N ILE A 258 -13.57 -0.07 -14.93
CA ILE A 258 -12.20 -0.59 -14.79
C ILE A 258 -12.11 -1.40 -13.50
N GLU A 259 -11.71 -2.67 -13.60
CA GLU A 259 -11.53 -3.55 -12.45
C GLU A 259 -10.06 -3.52 -12.01
N LEU A 260 -9.83 -2.98 -10.81
CA LEU A 260 -8.52 -2.99 -10.15
C LEU A 260 -8.43 -4.15 -9.16
N MET A 261 -7.24 -4.76 -9.07
CA MET A 261 -6.99 -5.92 -8.22
C MET A 261 -7.25 -5.62 -6.74
N ARG A 262 -7.61 -6.66 -5.97
CA ARG A 262 -7.77 -6.54 -4.52
C ARG A 262 -6.41 -6.42 -3.85
N ASN A 263 -6.27 -5.46 -2.94
CA ASN A 263 -5.01 -5.23 -2.24
C ASN A 263 -4.95 -5.86 -0.83
N PHE A 264 -6.11 -6.09 -0.21
CA PHE A 264 -6.19 -6.68 1.12
C PHE A 264 -7.28 -7.75 1.23
N ASP A 265 -6.95 -8.86 1.87
CA ASP A 265 -7.89 -9.96 2.13
C ASP A 265 -7.86 -10.47 3.57
N ARG A 266 -8.50 -9.73 4.49
CA ARG A 266 -8.67 -10.10 5.91
C ARG A 266 -7.35 -10.58 6.52
N PRO A 267 -6.29 -9.75 6.46
CA PRO A 267 -4.93 -10.17 6.76
C PRO A 267 -4.74 -10.64 8.20
N TYR A 268 -5.52 -10.11 9.15
CA TYR A 268 -5.44 -10.48 10.57
C TYR A 268 -6.20 -11.77 10.93
N LEU A 269 -6.78 -12.45 9.94
CA LEU A 269 -7.28 -13.84 10.05
C LEU A 269 -6.28 -14.88 9.51
N ALA A 270 -5.09 -14.44 9.09
CA ALA A 270 -4.03 -15.34 8.64
C ALA A 270 -3.52 -16.22 9.78
N ALA A 271 -3.37 -17.53 9.52
CA ALA A 271 -2.88 -18.52 10.49
C ALA A 271 -1.40 -18.89 10.26
N GLY A 272 -0.71 -18.17 9.39
CA GLY A 272 0.75 -18.21 9.20
C GLY A 272 1.26 -16.93 8.51
N LEU A 273 2.55 -16.62 8.67
CA LEU A 273 3.16 -15.42 8.08
C LEU A 273 3.18 -15.46 6.54
N GLY A 274 3.26 -16.65 5.95
CA GLY A 274 3.14 -16.79 4.49
C GLY A 274 1.74 -16.44 3.99
N GLU A 275 0.71 -16.80 4.75
CA GLU A 275 -0.68 -16.45 4.46
C GLU A 275 -0.92 -14.95 4.67
N PHE A 276 -0.35 -14.36 5.73
CA PHE A 276 -0.42 -12.92 5.98
C PHE A 276 0.08 -12.11 4.76
N TRP A 277 1.26 -12.44 4.23
CA TRP A 277 1.83 -11.76 3.05
C TRP A 277 1.10 -12.04 1.73
N ASN A 278 0.23 -13.04 1.67
CA ASN A 278 -0.67 -13.26 0.55
C ASN A 278 -2.01 -12.51 0.70
N ARG A 279 -2.25 -11.90 1.86
CA ARG A 279 -3.48 -11.18 2.23
C ARG A 279 -3.25 -9.69 2.51
N TRP A 280 -2.01 -9.28 2.79
CA TRP A 280 -1.60 -7.92 3.07
C TRP A 280 -0.92 -7.30 1.86
N HIS A 281 -1.33 -6.10 1.44
CA HIS A 281 -0.72 -5.33 0.34
C HIS A 281 -0.37 -6.20 -0.88
N ILE A 282 -1.34 -7.00 -1.32
CA ILE A 282 -1.19 -8.09 -2.29
C ILE A 282 -0.51 -7.62 -3.57
N SER A 283 -0.82 -6.41 -4.06
CA SER A 283 -0.17 -5.88 -5.27
C SER A 283 1.33 -5.72 -5.10
N LEU A 284 1.78 -5.22 -3.94
CA LEU A 284 3.20 -5.04 -3.63
C LEU A 284 3.87 -6.39 -3.34
N SER A 285 3.26 -7.24 -2.52
CA SER A 285 3.82 -8.55 -2.17
C SER A 285 4.00 -9.44 -3.39
N THR A 286 3.05 -9.43 -4.33
CA THR A 286 3.20 -10.14 -5.61
C THR A 286 4.23 -9.46 -6.51
N TRP A 287 4.38 -8.13 -6.48
CA TRP A 287 5.40 -7.43 -7.26
C TRP A 287 6.81 -7.85 -6.83
N PHE A 288 7.11 -7.77 -5.53
CA PHE A 288 8.38 -8.23 -4.97
C PHE A 288 8.61 -9.72 -5.23
N ARG A 289 7.58 -10.55 -5.11
CA ARG A 289 7.67 -11.97 -5.44
C ARG A 289 8.13 -12.17 -6.88
N ASP A 290 7.49 -11.51 -7.84
CA ASP A 290 7.64 -11.82 -9.27
C ASP A 290 8.84 -11.13 -9.94
N TYR A 291 9.28 -9.98 -9.41
CA TYR A 291 10.41 -9.22 -9.97
C TYR A 291 11.67 -9.20 -9.10
N VAL A 292 11.61 -9.61 -7.83
CA VAL A 292 12.79 -9.69 -6.95
C VAL A 292 13.03 -11.13 -6.49
N TYR A 293 12.09 -11.73 -5.76
CA TYR A 293 12.29 -13.03 -5.11
C TYR A 293 12.49 -14.19 -6.10
N ILE A 294 11.60 -14.33 -7.09
CA ILE A 294 11.69 -15.39 -8.11
C ILE A 294 12.96 -15.24 -8.96
N PRO A 295 13.31 -14.04 -9.48
CA PRO A 295 14.57 -13.85 -10.21
C PRO A 295 15.84 -14.16 -9.42
N LEU A 296 15.86 -13.96 -8.10
CA LEU A 296 16.97 -14.36 -7.23
C LEU A 296 17.10 -15.89 -7.03
N GLY A 297 16.17 -16.68 -7.59
CA GLY A 297 16.14 -18.15 -7.52
C GLY A 297 14.97 -18.71 -6.69
N GLY A 298 14.19 -17.84 -6.03
CA GLY A 298 13.03 -18.24 -5.23
C GLY A 298 13.35 -19.34 -4.22
N ASN A 299 12.59 -20.45 -4.29
CA ASN A 299 12.74 -21.65 -3.48
C ASN A 299 13.52 -22.79 -4.17
N ARG A 300 14.08 -22.58 -5.37
CA ARG A 300 14.56 -23.66 -6.24
C ARG A 300 15.96 -24.19 -5.90
N ARG A 301 16.68 -23.50 -5.03
CA ARG A 301 18.06 -23.84 -4.65
C ARG A 301 18.13 -24.28 -3.19
N SER A 302 19.31 -24.24 -2.57
CA SER A 302 19.53 -24.66 -1.18
C SER A 302 18.70 -23.87 -0.16
N TRP A 303 18.60 -24.42 1.04
CA TRP A 303 17.98 -23.77 2.19
C TRP A 303 18.58 -22.37 2.44
N LEU A 304 19.92 -22.23 2.38
CA LEU A 304 20.61 -20.95 2.55
C LEU A 304 20.21 -19.91 1.50
N ILE A 305 20.14 -20.30 0.23
CA ILE A 305 19.76 -19.39 -0.86
C ILE A 305 18.31 -18.94 -0.69
N THR A 306 17.41 -19.85 -0.28
CA THR A 306 16.01 -19.52 -0.02
C THR A 306 15.87 -18.46 1.08
N HIS A 307 16.63 -18.60 2.16
CA HIS A 307 16.63 -17.63 3.27
C HIS A 307 17.25 -16.31 2.84
N ARG A 308 18.43 -16.32 2.21
CA ARG A 308 19.06 -15.12 1.65
C ARG A 308 18.09 -14.34 0.74
N ASN A 309 17.44 -15.02 -0.20
CA ASN A 309 16.51 -14.39 -1.14
C ASN A 309 15.31 -13.75 -0.41
N MET A 310 14.81 -14.41 0.64
CA MET A 310 13.71 -13.90 1.45
C MET A 310 14.12 -12.68 2.28
N TRP A 311 15.29 -12.71 2.91
CA TRP A 311 15.86 -11.58 3.63
C TRP A 311 16.07 -10.38 2.72
N LEU A 312 16.72 -10.57 1.56
CA LEU A 312 16.90 -9.50 0.57
C LEU A 312 15.55 -8.91 0.11
N THR A 313 14.57 -9.77 -0.15
CA THR A 313 13.24 -9.30 -0.60
C THR A 313 12.53 -8.48 0.47
N MET A 314 12.56 -8.93 1.74
CA MET A 314 11.90 -8.23 2.84
C MET A 314 12.62 -6.93 3.23
N LEU A 315 13.96 -6.90 3.19
CA LEU A 315 14.74 -5.67 3.42
C LEU A 315 14.47 -4.63 2.34
N LEU A 316 14.47 -5.04 1.06
CA LEU A 316 14.13 -4.15 -0.06
C LEU A 316 12.66 -3.68 0.03
N SER A 317 11.74 -4.55 0.46
CA SER A 317 10.35 -4.15 0.72
C SER A 317 10.24 -3.16 1.87
N GLY A 318 11.04 -3.31 2.91
CA GLY A 318 11.14 -2.36 4.01
C GLY A 318 11.59 -0.99 3.51
N LEU A 319 12.77 -0.93 2.88
CA LEU A 319 13.29 0.32 2.31
C LEU A 319 12.36 0.96 1.28
N TRP A 320 11.58 0.16 0.54
CA TRP A 320 10.55 0.69 -0.34
C TRP A 320 9.44 1.42 0.42
N HIS A 321 9.13 1.08 1.67
CA HIS A 321 8.13 1.81 2.45
C HIS A 321 8.60 3.20 2.87
N GLY A 322 9.89 3.37 3.21
CA GLY A 322 10.45 4.68 3.51
C GLY A 322 11.97 4.67 3.64
N ALA A 323 12.58 5.85 3.54
CA ALA A 323 14.02 6.02 3.49
C ALA A 323 14.63 6.22 4.89
N ALA A 324 14.50 5.21 5.76
CA ALA A 324 15.06 5.24 7.11
C ALA A 324 15.39 3.83 7.61
N TRP A 325 16.38 3.72 8.52
CA TRP A 325 16.82 2.43 9.08
C TRP A 325 15.73 1.66 9.80
N LYS A 326 14.75 2.34 10.41
CA LYS A 326 13.57 1.69 11.02
C LYS A 326 12.79 0.82 10.03
N PHE A 327 12.73 1.20 8.74
CA PHE A 327 12.07 0.40 7.71
C PHE A 327 12.89 -0.81 7.27
N ALA A 328 14.23 -0.70 7.28
CA ALA A 328 15.10 -1.86 7.10
C ALA A 328 14.94 -2.85 8.28
N LEU A 329 14.86 -2.35 9.52
CA LEU A 329 14.59 -3.17 10.70
C LEU A 329 13.21 -3.85 10.62
N TRP A 330 12.17 -3.14 10.17
CA TRP A 330 10.87 -3.73 9.88
C TRP A 330 10.99 -4.92 8.91
N GLY A 331 11.75 -4.76 7.83
CA GLY A 331 11.99 -5.83 6.86
C GLY A 331 12.76 -7.01 7.46
N ALA A 332 13.76 -6.73 8.30
CA ALA A 332 14.54 -7.73 9.01
C ALA A 332 13.68 -8.55 10.00
N VAL A 333 12.80 -7.90 10.76
CA VAL A 333 11.87 -8.57 11.69
C VAL A 333 10.98 -9.57 10.94
N HIS A 334 10.39 -9.16 9.81
CA HIS A 334 9.54 -10.05 9.01
C HIS A 334 10.33 -11.18 8.34
N ALA A 335 11.56 -10.90 7.89
CA ALA A 335 12.45 -11.91 7.33
C ALA A 335 12.84 -12.97 8.38
N ALA A 336 13.24 -12.53 9.57
CA ALA A 336 13.59 -13.40 10.69
C ALA A 336 12.39 -14.24 11.11
N ALA A 337 11.25 -13.60 11.36
CA ALA A 337 10.03 -14.30 11.77
C ALA A 337 9.59 -15.33 10.73
N ARG A 338 9.65 -14.99 9.43
CA ARG A 338 9.32 -15.93 8.36
C ARG A 338 10.31 -17.08 8.27
N SER A 339 11.60 -16.83 8.49
CA SER A 339 12.65 -17.86 8.51
C SER A 339 12.39 -18.89 9.62
N LEU A 340 12.05 -18.41 10.81
CA LEU A 340 11.84 -19.24 12.01
C LEU A 340 10.52 -20.04 11.93
N THR A 341 9.44 -19.42 11.44
CA THR A 341 8.10 -20.03 11.43
C THR A 341 7.84 -20.94 10.23
N ARG A 342 8.57 -20.77 9.12
CA ARG A 342 8.25 -21.44 7.85
C ARG A 342 8.22 -22.97 7.93
N GLN A 343 9.11 -23.58 8.70
CA GLN A 343 9.10 -25.05 8.87
C GLN A 343 7.98 -25.49 9.81
N LEU A 344 7.75 -24.75 10.91
CA LEU A 344 6.69 -25.00 11.86
C LEU A 344 5.30 -24.93 11.20
N GLU A 345 5.06 -23.89 10.41
CA GLU A 345 3.80 -23.69 9.68
C GLU A 345 3.50 -24.78 8.64
N ARG A 346 4.53 -25.48 8.15
CA ARG A 346 4.39 -26.62 7.23
C ARG A 346 4.19 -27.95 7.95
N SER A 347 4.39 -28.00 9.27
CA SER A 347 4.28 -29.23 10.05
C SER A 347 2.81 -29.63 10.23
N PRO A 348 2.39 -30.84 9.80
CA PRO A 348 1.03 -31.33 10.02
C PRO A 348 0.65 -31.39 11.51
N ARG A 349 1.62 -31.66 12.38
CA ARG A 349 1.41 -31.69 13.84
C ARG A 349 1.02 -30.32 14.38
N TYR A 350 1.72 -29.27 13.96
CA TYR A 350 1.41 -27.89 14.37
C TYR A 350 0.03 -27.47 13.87
N VAL A 351 -0.25 -27.68 12.58
CA VAL A 351 -1.54 -27.30 11.97
C VAL A 351 -2.73 -27.99 12.63
N ARG A 352 -2.57 -29.26 13.03
CA ARG A 352 -3.63 -30.03 13.70
C ARG A 352 -3.78 -29.73 15.20
N ARG A 353 -2.68 -29.55 15.93
CA ARG A 353 -2.72 -29.41 17.40
C ARG A 353 -2.94 -27.97 17.87
N VAL A 354 -2.57 -26.98 17.07
CA VAL A 354 -2.67 -25.57 17.46
C VAL A 354 -3.94 -24.97 16.84
N PRO A 355 -4.93 -24.57 17.68
CA PRO A 355 -6.17 -23.98 17.19
C PRO A 355 -5.91 -22.78 16.28
N ARG A 356 -6.76 -22.61 15.25
CA ARG A 356 -6.61 -21.52 14.28
C ARG A 356 -6.55 -20.14 14.95
N ALA A 357 -7.43 -19.89 15.94
CA ALA A 357 -7.46 -18.62 16.67
C ALA A 357 -6.11 -18.31 17.34
N MET A 358 -5.46 -19.31 17.95
CA MET A 358 -4.15 -19.14 18.57
C MET A 358 -3.06 -18.85 17.53
N ARG A 359 -3.12 -19.52 16.37
CA ARG A 359 -2.20 -19.22 15.25
C ARG A 359 -2.39 -17.80 14.72
N CYS A 360 -3.64 -17.34 14.57
CA CYS A 360 -3.93 -15.97 14.17
C CYS A 360 -3.40 -14.96 15.19
N ALA A 361 -3.60 -15.21 16.49
CA ALA A 361 -3.08 -14.36 17.56
C ALA A 361 -1.53 -14.29 17.53
N MET A 362 -0.86 -15.42 17.32
CA MET A 362 0.60 -15.47 17.18
C MET A 362 1.09 -14.68 15.95
N VAL A 363 0.43 -14.84 14.79
CA VAL A 363 0.77 -14.08 13.58
C VAL A 363 0.57 -12.59 13.81
N PHE A 364 -0.57 -12.18 14.39
CA PHE A 364 -0.85 -10.79 14.69
C PHE A 364 0.20 -10.21 15.65
N ALA A 365 0.54 -10.90 16.73
CA ALA A 365 1.56 -10.46 17.68
C ALA A 365 2.93 -10.25 17.01
N VAL A 366 3.37 -11.19 16.18
CA VAL A 366 4.63 -11.08 15.44
C VAL A 366 4.60 -9.89 14.47
N VAL A 367 3.51 -9.72 13.74
CA VAL A 367 3.32 -8.60 12.81
C VAL A 367 3.30 -7.26 13.56
N SER A 368 2.69 -7.21 14.75
CA SER A 368 2.67 -6.04 15.63
C SER A 368 4.08 -5.61 16.09
N VAL A 369 5.00 -6.55 16.34
CA VAL A 369 6.40 -6.20 16.63
C VAL A 369 7.02 -5.43 15.45
N GLY A 370 6.77 -5.89 14.22
CA GLY A 370 7.17 -5.15 13.02
C GLY A 370 6.57 -3.74 13.00
N TRP A 371 5.28 -3.62 13.31
CA TRP A 371 4.58 -2.34 13.31
C TRP A 371 5.15 -1.28 14.26
N VAL A 372 5.85 -1.66 15.33
CA VAL A 372 6.59 -0.70 16.17
C VAL A 372 7.60 0.09 15.34
N PHE A 373 8.44 -0.60 14.57
CA PHE A 373 9.46 0.02 13.72
C PHE A 373 8.87 0.82 12.57
N PHE A 374 7.66 0.46 12.12
CA PHE A 374 6.97 1.20 11.07
C PHE A 374 6.47 2.56 11.60
N ARG A 375 5.86 2.58 12.79
CA ARG A 375 5.19 3.76 13.36
C ARG A 375 6.07 4.70 14.17
N ALA A 376 7.11 4.20 14.83
CA ALA A 376 7.99 5.02 15.66
C ALA A 376 8.57 6.21 14.88
N ALA A 377 8.84 7.33 15.56
CA ALA A 377 9.41 8.52 14.93
C ALA A 377 10.79 8.20 14.34
N ASP A 378 11.62 7.52 15.11
CA ASP A 378 12.95 7.08 14.72
C ASP A 378 13.30 5.69 15.29
N ALA A 379 14.55 5.25 15.09
CA ALA A 379 15.03 3.97 15.59
C ALA A 379 15.18 3.93 17.12
N TYR A 380 15.46 5.07 17.77
CA TYR A 380 15.57 5.15 19.22
C TYR A 380 14.20 4.93 19.87
N ASP A 381 13.18 5.66 19.43
CA ASP A 381 11.81 5.49 19.91
C ASP A 381 11.29 4.07 19.68
N ALA A 382 11.63 3.44 18.56
CA ALA A 382 11.25 2.06 18.29
C ALA A 382 11.83 1.09 19.34
N LEU A 383 13.13 1.21 19.64
CA LEU A 383 13.80 0.37 20.64
C LEU A 383 13.31 0.68 22.05
N LEU A 384 13.04 1.95 22.36
CA LEU A 384 12.46 2.38 23.62
C LEU A 384 11.08 1.73 23.85
N ILE A 385 10.21 1.74 22.84
CA ILE A 385 8.88 1.12 22.91
C ILE A 385 9.02 -0.39 23.14
N VAL A 386 9.86 -1.07 22.37
CA VAL A 386 10.10 -2.52 22.53
C VAL A 386 10.57 -2.83 23.95
N GLY A 387 11.54 -2.08 24.48
CA GLY A 387 12.03 -2.28 25.85
C GLY A 387 10.95 -2.03 26.92
N ARG A 388 10.25 -0.89 26.81
CA ARG A 388 9.23 -0.48 27.79
C ARG A 388 7.99 -1.36 27.79
N ILE A 389 7.68 -2.08 26.71
CA ILE A 389 6.62 -3.09 26.73
C ILE A 389 6.91 -4.18 27.78
N PHE A 390 8.18 -4.50 28.03
CA PHE A 390 8.57 -5.53 29.01
C PHE A 390 8.97 -4.97 30.37
N THR A 391 9.47 -3.72 30.43
CA THR A 391 9.99 -3.13 31.67
C THR A 391 9.12 -2.02 32.26
N GLY A 392 8.18 -1.49 31.48
CA GLY A 392 7.33 -0.38 31.88
C GLY A 392 6.33 -0.76 32.96
N PRO A 393 5.85 0.23 33.75
CA PRO A 393 4.86 -0.03 34.78
C PRO A 393 3.57 -0.55 34.16
N TRP A 394 2.87 -1.41 34.90
CA TRP A 394 1.52 -1.84 34.56
C TRP A 394 0.52 -0.87 35.19
N ALA A 395 -0.12 -0.06 34.35
CA ALA A 395 -1.12 0.93 34.76
C ALA A 395 -2.21 1.04 33.69
N ASP A 396 -3.33 1.69 34.03
CA ASP A 396 -4.45 1.92 33.12
C ASP A 396 -3.96 2.49 31.78
N PRO A 397 -4.16 1.77 30.65
CA PRO A 397 -3.73 2.22 29.35
C PRO A 397 -4.51 3.42 28.82
N ARG A 398 -5.63 3.79 29.46
CA ARG A 398 -6.59 4.82 28.98
C ARG A 398 -7.03 4.55 27.54
N PHE A 399 -7.11 3.27 27.17
CA PHE A 399 -7.49 2.87 25.82
C PHE A 399 -9.00 3.06 25.62
N PRO A 400 -9.46 3.76 24.57
CA PRO A 400 -10.88 3.99 24.36
C PRO A 400 -11.64 2.68 24.16
N LEU A 401 -12.62 2.39 25.02
CA LEU A 401 -13.43 1.16 24.91
C LEU A 401 -14.14 1.04 23.56
N MET A 402 -14.61 2.17 23.01
CA MET A 402 -15.21 2.22 21.68
C MET A 402 -14.24 1.76 20.59
N ALA A 403 -12.96 2.14 20.68
CA ALA A 403 -11.94 1.69 19.72
C ALA A 403 -11.78 0.16 19.75
N GLY A 404 -11.73 -0.41 20.95
CA GLY A 404 -11.71 -1.87 21.14
C GLY A 404 -12.96 -2.55 20.57
N ALA A 405 -14.15 -2.01 20.86
CA ALA A 405 -15.42 -2.53 20.36
C ALA A 405 -15.49 -2.50 18.82
N MET A 406 -15.03 -1.41 18.18
CA MET A 406 -14.98 -1.31 16.72
C MET A 406 -14.02 -2.32 16.10
N ILE A 407 -12.82 -2.50 16.67
CA ILE A 407 -11.86 -3.52 16.23
C ILE A 407 -12.48 -4.92 16.30
N VAL A 408 -13.09 -5.26 17.44
CA VAL A 408 -13.73 -6.57 17.65
C VAL A 408 -14.90 -6.77 16.68
N ALA A 409 -15.73 -5.75 16.46
CA ALA A 409 -16.86 -5.82 15.53
C ALA A 409 -16.40 -6.09 14.09
N VAL A 410 -15.36 -5.40 13.62
CA VAL A 410 -14.81 -5.62 12.27
C VAL A 410 -14.14 -6.99 12.17
N TRP A 411 -13.36 -7.39 13.17
CA TRP A 411 -12.74 -8.71 13.18
C TRP A 411 -13.78 -9.85 13.17
N ALA A 412 -14.87 -9.70 13.93
CA ALA A 412 -15.99 -10.64 13.91
C ALA A 412 -16.71 -10.67 12.56
N PHE A 413 -16.92 -9.50 11.93
CA PHE A 413 -17.47 -9.40 10.58
C PHE A 413 -16.60 -10.13 9.55
N GLU A 414 -15.28 -9.92 9.58
CA GLU A 414 -14.33 -10.59 8.70
C GLU A 414 -14.31 -12.11 8.93
N ALA A 415 -14.33 -12.54 10.19
CA ALA A 415 -14.36 -13.95 10.56
C ALA A 415 -15.65 -14.62 10.06
N MET A 416 -16.79 -13.95 10.22
CA MET A 416 -18.08 -14.40 9.69
C MET A 416 -18.03 -14.53 8.16
N ALA A 417 -17.42 -13.56 7.47
CA ALA A 417 -17.24 -13.57 6.02
C ALA A 417 -16.29 -14.68 5.51
N GLU A 418 -15.43 -15.26 6.35
CA GLU A 418 -14.57 -16.41 6.02
C GLU A 418 -15.17 -17.76 6.44
N SER A 419 -16.25 -17.71 7.21
CA SER A 419 -16.93 -18.89 7.74
C SER A 419 -18.09 -19.36 6.86
N ARG A 420 -18.73 -20.45 7.26
CA ARG A 420 -20.00 -20.94 6.70
C ARG A 420 -21.14 -19.91 6.74
N TRP A 421 -21.05 -18.90 7.61
CA TRP A 421 -22.05 -17.85 7.79
C TRP A 421 -21.96 -16.72 6.76
N ARG A 422 -20.99 -16.79 5.83
CA ARG A 422 -20.86 -15.82 4.72
C ARG A 422 -22.17 -15.58 3.97
N SER A 423 -22.98 -16.62 3.79
CA SER A 423 -24.28 -16.52 3.11
C SER A 423 -25.25 -15.57 3.79
N VAL A 424 -25.14 -15.35 5.11
CA VAL A 424 -25.95 -14.37 5.85
C VAL A 424 -25.55 -12.95 5.47
N LEU A 425 -24.24 -12.66 5.43
CA LEU A 425 -23.71 -11.36 5.02
C LEU A 425 -23.97 -11.05 3.55
N GLU A 426 -24.15 -12.07 2.72
CA GLU A 426 -24.42 -11.91 1.29
C GLU A 426 -25.88 -11.55 0.97
N ARG A 427 -26.80 -11.70 1.93
CA ARG A 427 -28.22 -11.34 1.79
C ARG A 427 -28.38 -9.84 1.53
N ALA A 428 -29.21 -9.49 0.55
CA ALA A 428 -29.53 -8.11 0.20
C ALA A 428 -29.93 -7.23 1.39
N PRO A 429 -30.87 -7.61 2.30
CA PRO A 429 -31.25 -6.76 3.42
C PRO A 429 -30.08 -6.45 4.36
N VAL A 430 -29.19 -7.43 4.60
CA VAL A 430 -28.01 -7.24 5.45
C VAL A 430 -27.05 -6.23 4.82
N LYS A 431 -26.79 -6.34 3.52
CA LYS A 431 -25.93 -5.37 2.80
C LYS A 431 -26.52 -3.96 2.83
N VAL A 432 -27.83 -3.83 2.63
CA VAL A 432 -28.52 -2.52 2.66
C VAL A 432 -28.45 -1.91 4.05
N VAL A 433 -28.75 -2.68 5.10
CA VAL A 433 -28.67 -2.20 6.49
C VAL A 433 -27.24 -1.78 6.85
N LEU A 434 -26.23 -2.57 6.50
CA LEU A 434 -24.83 -2.21 6.75
C LEU A 434 -24.43 -0.94 5.99
N MET A 435 -24.84 -0.81 4.73
CA MET A 435 -24.58 0.38 3.93
C MET A 435 -25.24 1.62 4.52
N ALA A 436 -26.52 1.53 4.88
CA ALA A 436 -27.25 2.61 5.52
C ALA A 436 -26.61 3.00 6.85
N ALA A 437 -26.23 2.04 7.69
CA ALA A 437 -25.55 2.30 8.95
C ALA A 437 -24.21 3.02 8.76
N MET A 438 -23.40 2.63 7.78
CA MET A 438 -22.15 3.32 7.45
C MET A 438 -22.39 4.76 6.99
N ILE A 439 -23.39 4.99 6.12
CA ILE A 439 -23.74 6.33 5.63
C ILE A 439 -24.26 7.21 6.76
N ILE A 440 -25.16 6.69 7.60
CA ILE A 440 -25.70 7.40 8.76
C ILE A 440 -24.56 7.77 9.72
N TYR A 441 -23.65 6.84 10.01
CA TYR A 441 -22.48 7.13 10.85
C TYR A 441 -21.64 8.27 10.26
N LEU A 442 -21.30 8.19 8.97
CA LEU A 442 -20.48 9.21 8.29
C LEU A 442 -21.17 10.58 8.23
N ALA A 443 -22.51 10.62 8.22
CA ALA A 443 -23.28 11.85 8.22
C ALA A 443 -23.43 12.48 9.62
N LEU A 444 -23.55 11.64 10.66
CA LEU A 444 -23.87 12.10 12.02
C LEU A 444 -22.65 12.26 12.93
N VAL A 445 -21.56 11.53 12.69
CA VAL A 445 -20.36 11.57 13.55
C VAL A 445 -19.32 12.46 12.88
N PRO A 446 -19.06 13.68 13.41
CA PRO A 446 -18.05 14.55 12.85
C PRO A 446 -16.67 13.88 12.94
N GLY A 447 -15.99 13.74 11.81
CA GLY A 447 -14.59 13.33 11.80
C GLY A 447 -13.71 14.40 12.47
N GLY A 448 -12.64 13.99 13.14
CA GLY A 448 -11.66 14.88 13.80
C GLY A 448 -10.78 15.70 12.85
N GLY A 449 -11.34 16.20 11.74
CA GLY A 449 -10.64 16.86 10.64
C GLY A 449 -10.14 15.89 9.55
N VAL A 450 -9.73 16.43 8.40
CA VAL A 450 -9.16 15.65 7.29
C VAL A 450 -7.74 15.23 7.67
N ARG A 451 -7.57 13.96 8.06
CA ARG A 451 -6.24 13.38 8.27
C ARG A 451 -5.64 12.90 6.95
N PRO A 452 -4.33 13.13 6.71
CA PRO A 452 -3.67 12.64 5.50
C PRO A 452 -3.67 11.12 5.47
N PHE A 453 -3.40 10.57 4.28
CA PHE A 453 -3.13 9.15 4.12
C PHE A 453 -1.80 8.81 4.79
N ILE A 454 -1.74 7.72 5.56
CA ILE A 454 -0.61 7.43 6.46
C ILE A 454 0.72 7.27 5.71
N TYR A 455 0.67 6.75 4.48
CA TYR A 455 1.86 6.56 3.65
C TYR A 455 2.48 7.86 3.10
N PHE A 456 1.81 9.01 3.21
CA PHE A 456 2.46 10.28 2.87
C PHE A 456 3.32 10.83 4.01
N GLN A 457 3.29 10.18 5.17
CA GLN A 457 4.08 10.58 6.34
C GLN A 457 5.45 9.89 6.40
N PHE A 458 5.76 9.00 5.45
CA PHE A 458 6.93 8.11 5.49
C PHE A 458 7.89 8.31 4.33
#